data_AF-A0A2T0TLN2-F1
#
_entry.id   AF-A0A2T0TLN2-F1
#
_cell.length_a   1.000
_cell.length_b   1.000
_cell.length_c   1.000
_cell.angle_alpha   90.00
_cell.angle_beta   90.00
_cell.angle_gamma   90.00
#
_symmetry.space_group_name_H-M   'P 1'
#
loop_
_entity.id
_entity.type
_entity.pdbx_description
1 polymer ?
#
loop_
_entity_poly.entity_id
_entity_poly.type
_entity_poly.pdbx_seq_one_letter_code
_entity_poly.pdbx_strand_id
1 'polypeptide(L)'
;MTVQVKFTPGPAAVAEVASDPSTGTYALRLQLDPGTLVITAQRGPDGPRELAAFLTRVAKEAGLLAVVLDPTESCHALTDERNDEAQAGLADWYGESGAGRRVPELPR
;
A
#
# COMPACT_ATOMS: atom_id res chain seq x y z
N MET A 1 -22.71 -16.76 12.54
CA MET A 1 -22.02 -17.87 11.84
C MET A 1 -20.82 -17.26 11.12
N THR A 2 -19.61 -17.73 11.40
CA THR A 2 -18.37 -17.19 10.81
C THR A 2 -17.85 -18.20 9.79
N VAL A 3 -17.50 -17.74 8.60
CA VAL A 3 -16.86 -18.57 7.57
C VAL A 3 -15.36 -18.31 7.62
N GLN A 4 -14.57 -19.38 7.73
CA GLN A 4 -13.11 -19.31 7.67
C GLN A 4 -12.63 -19.74 6.28
N VAL A 5 -11.85 -18.88 5.64
CA VAL A 5 -11.17 -19.19 4.38
C VAL A 5 -9.66 -19.20 4.66
N LYS A 6 -8.97 -20.26 4.24
CA LYS A 6 -7.52 -20.41 4.38
C LYS A 6 -6.89 -20.45 3.00
N PHE A 7 -5.84 -19.65 2.81
CA PHE A 7 -5.02 -19.67 1.62
C PHE A 7 -3.63 -20.18 1.97
N THR A 8 -3.02 -20.89 1.02
CA THR A 8 -1.61 -21.26 1.05
C THR A 8 -0.97 -20.60 -0.16
N PRO A 9 -0.19 -19.53 0.00
CA PRO A 9 0.42 -18.82 -1.12
C PRO A 9 1.28 -19.75 -1.98
N GLY A 10 1.04 -19.75 -3.28
CA GLY A 10 1.90 -20.42 -4.26
C GLY A 10 3.18 -19.62 -4.58
N PRO A 11 4.12 -20.18 -5.38
CA PRO A 11 5.36 -19.50 -5.77
C PRO A 11 5.15 -18.20 -6.55
N ALA A 12 3.99 -18.04 -7.19
CA ALA A 12 3.60 -16.84 -7.93
C ALA A 12 2.78 -15.84 -7.09
N ALA A 13 2.64 -16.08 -5.79
CA ALA A 13 1.87 -15.18 -4.93
C ALA A 13 2.56 -13.81 -4.82
N VAL A 14 1.75 -12.75 -4.86
CA VAL A 14 2.23 -11.36 -4.84
C VAL A 14 1.25 -10.46 -4.11
N ALA A 15 1.80 -9.44 -3.44
CA ALA A 15 1.05 -8.34 -2.85
C ALA A 15 1.36 -7.05 -3.61
N GLU A 16 0.34 -6.32 -4.02
CA GLU A 16 0.50 -5.09 -4.81
C GLU A 16 -0.54 -4.03 -4.43
N VAL A 17 -0.14 -2.77 -4.52
CA VAL A 17 -1.07 -1.64 -4.40
C VAL A 17 -1.83 -1.52 -5.72
N ALA A 18 -3.15 -1.59 -5.64
CA ALA A 18 -4.03 -1.35 -6.77
C ALA A 18 -4.79 -0.04 -6.55
N SER A 19 -4.98 0.74 -7.60
CA SER A 19 -5.91 1.86 -7.62
C SER A 19 -7.05 1.53 -8.57
N ASP A 20 -8.26 1.84 -8.15
CA ASP A 20 -9.41 1.83 -9.06
C ASP A 20 -9.53 3.23 -9.68
N PRO A 21 -9.26 3.39 -10.99
CA PRO A 21 -9.30 4.69 -11.66
C PRO A 21 -10.72 5.28 -11.72
N SER A 22 -11.76 4.47 -11.58
CA SER A 22 -13.15 4.92 -11.61
C SER A 22 -13.63 5.50 -10.29
N THR A 23 -13.03 5.06 -9.17
CA THR A 23 -13.40 5.50 -7.82
C THR A 23 -12.28 6.29 -7.14
N GLY A 24 -11.09 6.36 -7.74
CA GLY A 24 -9.89 6.98 -7.13
C GLY A 24 -9.44 6.29 -5.84
N THR A 25 -9.94 5.10 -5.55
CA THR A 25 -9.72 4.41 -4.27
C THR A 25 -8.52 3.48 -4.36
N TYR A 26 -7.67 3.50 -3.34
CA TYR A 26 -6.55 2.58 -3.19
C TYR A 26 -6.97 1.30 -2.48
N ALA A 27 -6.35 0.20 -2.88
CA ALA A 27 -6.57 -1.13 -2.34
C ALA A 27 -5.26 -1.91 -2.26
N LEU A 28 -5.20 -2.88 -1.36
CA LEU A 28 -4.17 -3.92 -1.38
C LEU A 28 -4.74 -5.16 -2.06
N ARG A 29 -4.12 -5.58 -3.16
CA ARG A 29 -4.45 -6.84 -3.85
C ARG A 29 -3.41 -7.90 -3.48
N LEU A 30 -3.89 -9.05 -3.00
CA LEU A 30 -3.10 -10.23 -2.75
C LEU A 30 -3.50 -11.29 -3.77
N GLN A 31 -2.60 -11.61 -4.69
CA GLN A 31 -2.74 -12.80 -5.53
C GLN A 31 -2.05 -13.95 -4.79
N LEU A 32 -2.80 -14.99 -4.47
CA LEU A 32 -2.38 -16.08 -3.60
C LEU A 32 -2.20 -17.41 -4.36
N ASP A 33 -2.59 -17.44 -5.64
CA ASP A 33 -2.57 -18.59 -6.56
C ASP A 33 -3.30 -19.85 -6.00
N PRO A 34 -4.54 -20.15 -6.41
CA PRO A 34 -5.36 -19.48 -7.43
C PRO A 34 -6.25 -18.34 -6.89
N GLY A 35 -6.20 -18.05 -5.58
CA GLY A 35 -7.07 -17.07 -4.94
C GLY A 35 -6.64 -15.62 -5.15
N THR A 36 -7.59 -14.69 -5.17
CA THR A 36 -7.31 -13.25 -5.04
C THR A 36 -8.09 -12.67 -3.87
N LEU A 37 -7.41 -11.94 -2.99
CA LEU A 37 -8.01 -11.15 -1.93
C LEU A 37 -7.77 -9.66 -2.22
N VAL A 38 -8.81 -8.84 -2.11
CA VAL A 38 -8.70 -7.39 -2.23
C VAL A 38 -9.18 -6.76 -0.94
N ILE A 39 -8.34 -5.92 -0.36
CA ILE A 39 -8.63 -5.18 0.87
C ILE A 39 -8.79 -3.70 0.49
N THR A 40 -9.98 -3.16 0.71
CA THR A 40 -10.34 -1.78 0.37
C THR A 40 -10.77 -0.99 1.60
N ALA A 41 -10.72 0.33 1.49
CA ALA A 41 -11.26 1.22 2.51
C ALA A 41 -12.79 1.10 2.57
N GLN A 42 -13.35 1.28 3.77
CA GLN A 42 -14.78 1.51 3.88
C GLN A 42 -15.15 2.86 3.27
N ARG A 43 -16.39 3.01 2.79
CA ARG A 43 -16.87 4.31 2.32
C ARG A 43 -17.07 5.25 3.50
N GLY A 44 -16.48 6.43 3.43
CA GLY A 44 -16.60 7.46 4.45
C GLY A 44 -15.32 8.30 4.55
N PRO A 45 -15.37 9.44 5.27
CA PRO A 45 -14.23 10.34 5.40
C PRO A 45 -13.04 9.70 6.11
N ASP A 46 -13.28 8.80 7.07
CA ASP A 46 -12.24 8.14 7.86
C ASP A 46 -11.73 6.82 7.26
N GLY A 47 -12.43 6.27 6.26
CA GLY A 47 -12.14 4.96 5.68
C GLY A 47 -10.68 4.77 5.22
N PRO A 48 -10.07 5.73 4.51
CA PRO A 48 -8.65 5.64 4.13
C PRO A 48 -7.70 5.62 5.33
N ARG A 49 -7.97 6.44 6.36
CA ARG A 49 -7.15 6.49 7.58
C ARG A 49 -7.24 5.17 8.35
N GLU A 50 -8.44 4.63 8.49
CA GLU A 50 -8.68 3.35 9.16
C GLU A 50 -8.02 2.19 8.40
N LEU A 51 -8.12 2.18 7.06
CA LEU A 51 -7.42 1.19 6.23
C LEU A 51 -5.90 1.29 6.42
N ALA A 52 -5.33 2.50 6.41
CA ALA A 52 -3.90 2.70 6.61
C ALA A 52 -3.43 2.17 7.97
N ALA A 53 -4.18 2.45 9.04
CA ALA A 53 -3.89 1.94 10.38
C ALA A 53 -3.97 0.40 10.43
N PHE A 54 -4.99 -0.19 9.79
CA PHE A 54 -5.15 -1.64 9.70
C PHE A 54 -3.98 -2.29 8.93
N LEU A 55 -3.65 -1.80 7.74
CA LEU A 55 -2.57 -2.32 6.91
C LEU A 55 -1.21 -2.19 7.61
N THR A 56 -0.96 -1.10 8.34
CA THR A 56 0.25 -0.93 9.15
C THR A 56 0.38 -2.03 10.20
N ARG A 57 -0.73 -2.37 10.87
CA ARG A 57 -0.75 -3.47 11.85
C ARG A 57 -0.51 -4.82 11.18
N VAL A 58 -1.16 -5.08 10.04
CA VAL A 58 -0.96 -6.32 9.27
C VAL A 58 0.50 -6.47 8.84
N ALA A 59 1.11 -5.42 8.29
CA ALA A 59 2.52 -5.43 7.88
C ALA A 59 3.46 -5.76 9.05
N LYS A 60 3.21 -5.16 10.22
CA LYS A 60 3.98 -5.45 11.44
C LYS A 60 3.87 -6.92 11.86
N GLU A 61 2.65 -7.45 11.97
CA GLU A 61 2.43 -8.85 12.37
C GLU A 61 2.99 -9.83 11.34
N ALA A 62 2.86 -9.53 10.05
CA ALA A 62 3.43 -10.33 8.96
C ALA A 62 4.96 -10.34 9.01
N GLY A 63 5.60 -9.19 9.26
CA GLY A 63 7.05 -9.10 9.43
C GLY A 63 7.54 -9.90 10.64
N LEU A 64 6.84 -9.82 11.78
CA LEU A 64 7.15 -10.64 12.95
C LEU A 64 7.04 -12.14 12.66
N LEU A 65 6.00 -12.56 11.94
CA LEU A 65 5.84 -13.95 11.54
C LEU A 65 6.96 -14.40 10.58
N ALA A 66 7.35 -13.54 9.64
CA ALA A 66 8.47 -13.82 8.74
C ALA A 66 9.78 -14.07 9.52
N VAL A 67 10.07 -13.26 10.55
CA VAL A 67 11.22 -13.46 11.46
C VAL A 67 11.19 -14.81 12.17
N VAL A 68 10.00 -15.24 12.61
CA VAL A 68 9.84 -16.54 13.29
C VAL A 68 10.04 -17.70 12.32
N LEU A 69 9.57 -17.57 11.07
CA LEU A 69 9.65 -18.63 10.06
C LEU A 69 11.04 -18.72 9.41
N ASP A 70 11.67 -17.57 9.17
CA ASP A 70 13.02 -17.44 8.62
C ASP A 70 13.79 -16.33 9.37
N PRO A 71 14.51 -16.69 10.44
CA PRO A 71 15.27 -15.72 11.22
C PRO A 71 16.53 -15.21 10.49
N THR A 72 16.93 -15.84 9.38
CA THR A 72 18.17 -15.50 8.66
C THR A 72 17.98 -14.41 7.61
N GLU A 73 16.85 -14.43 6.90
CA GLU A 73 16.47 -13.42 5.89
C GLU A 73 15.94 -12.11 6.54
N SER A 74 15.44 -12.19 7.76
CA SER A 74 14.69 -11.10 8.41
C SER A 74 15.52 -9.92 8.92
N CYS A 75 16.85 -10.01 8.84
CA CYS A 75 17.75 -8.90 9.17
C CYS A 75 17.75 -7.79 8.09
N HIS A 76 17.35 -8.11 6.84
CA HIS A 76 17.31 -7.14 5.74
C HIS A 76 15.91 -6.51 5.51
N ALA A 77 14.82 -7.22 5.81
CA ALA A 77 13.46 -6.73 5.52
C ALA A 77 12.98 -5.61 6.46
N LEU A 78 13.55 -5.48 7.66
CA LEU A 78 13.24 -4.41 8.61
C LEU A 78 14.16 -3.19 8.47
N THR A 79 15.19 -3.29 7.64
CA THR A 79 16.24 -2.27 7.45
C THR A 79 16.32 -1.75 6.01
N ASP A 80 15.45 -2.19 5.10
CA ASP A 80 15.51 -1.71 3.71
C ASP A 80 15.09 -0.23 3.64
N GLU A 81 16.12 0.62 3.63
CA GLU A 81 16.14 2.06 3.38
C GLU A 81 15.68 2.42 1.94
N ARG A 82 14.63 1.76 1.46
CA ARG A 82 13.97 2.03 0.17
C ARG A 82 12.69 2.85 0.32
N ASN A 83 12.63 3.69 1.34
CA ASN A 83 11.51 4.60 1.59
C ASN A 83 11.73 6.01 1.00
N ASP A 84 12.89 6.30 0.41
CA ASP A 84 13.21 7.64 -0.10
C ASP A 84 12.49 7.97 -1.41
N GLU A 85 12.29 7.01 -2.33
CA GLU A 85 11.58 7.26 -3.60
C GLU A 85 10.06 7.28 -3.45
N ALA A 86 9.50 6.48 -2.53
CA ALA A 86 8.06 6.45 -2.29
C ALA A 86 7.57 7.69 -1.53
N GLN A 87 8.39 8.27 -0.64
CA GLN A 87 8.06 9.51 0.08
C GLN A 87 8.17 10.75 -0.82
N ALA A 88 9.13 10.79 -1.76
CA ALA A 88 9.25 11.90 -2.71
C ALA A 88 8.00 12.04 -3.60
N GLY A 89 7.40 10.91 -4.04
CA GLY A 89 6.17 10.94 -4.84
C GLY A 89 4.89 11.27 -4.04
N LEU A 90 4.87 11.00 -2.74
CA LEU A 90 3.71 11.27 -1.87
C LEU A 90 3.69 12.70 -1.32
N ALA A 91 4.86 13.32 -1.11
CA ALA A 91 4.98 14.72 -0.68
C ALA A 91 4.53 15.71 -1.78
N ASP A 92 4.80 15.38 -3.06
CA ASP A 92 4.43 16.21 -4.21
C ASP A 92 2.91 16.30 -4.45
N TRP A 93 2.13 15.37 -3.87
CA TRP A 93 0.69 15.26 -4.11
C TRP A 93 -0.18 15.93 -3.04
N TYR A 94 0.36 16.27 -1.86
CA TYR A 94 -0.43 16.80 -0.73
C TYR A 94 -0.11 18.23 -0.28
N GLY A 95 0.64 19.03 -1.05
CA GLY A 95 0.75 20.44 -0.70
C GLY A 95 1.58 21.35 -1.60
N GLU A 96 0.98 21.88 -2.66
CA GLU A 96 1.18 23.29 -3.06
C GLU A 96 -0.03 23.83 -3.84
N SER A 97 -1.19 23.81 -3.18
CA SER A 97 -2.34 24.63 -3.62
C SER A 97 -2.18 26.03 -3.01
N GLY A 98 -1.51 26.94 -3.72
CA GLY A 98 -1.29 28.30 -3.23
C GLY A 98 -0.52 29.23 -4.19
N ALA A 99 -1.29 29.96 -5.01
CA ALA A 99 -0.95 31.23 -5.68
C ALA A 99 -0.07 31.21 -6.96
N GLY A 100 -0.71 31.53 -8.09
CA GLY A 100 -0.10 32.37 -9.13
C GLY A 100 0.30 31.69 -10.44
N ARG A 101 -0.69 31.31 -11.26
CA ARG A 101 -0.50 31.07 -12.70
C ARG A 101 0.08 32.33 -13.35
N ARG A 102 1.38 32.37 -13.64
CA ARG A 102 1.96 33.33 -14.60
C ARG A 102 2.10 32.66 -15.96
N VAL A 103 1.49 33.30 -16.94
CA VAL A 103 1.48 32.94 -18.36
C VAL A 103 2.92 32.94 -18.88
N PRO A 104 3.36 31.97 -19.69
CA PRO A 104 4.64 32.07 -20.37
C PRO A 104 4.58 33.18 -21.43
N GLU A 105 5.45 34.20 -21.30
CA GLU A 105 5.67 35.20 -22.33
C GLU A 105 6.32 34.53 -23.56
N LEU A 106 5.70 34.72 -24.74
CA LEU A 106 6.28 34.32 -26.02
C LEU A 106 7.42 35.29 -26.40
N PRO A 107 8.56 34.79 -26.93
CA PRO A 107 9.61 35.64 -27.48
C PRO A 107 9.11 36.36 -28.75
N ARG A 108 9.50 37.63 -28.88
CA ARG A 108 9.07 38.59 -29.91
C ARG A 108 9.53 38.22 -31.32
#